data_AF-A0A0N4XWA2-F1
#
_entry.id   AF-A0A0N4XWA2-F1
#
_cell.length_a   1.000
_cell.length_b   1.000
_cell.length_c   1.000
_cell.angle_alpha   90.00
_cell.angle_beta   90.00
_cell.angle_gamma   90.00
#
_symmetry.space_group_name_H-M   'P 1'
#
loop_
_entity.id
_entity.type
_entity.pdbx_description
1 polymer ?
#
loop_
_entity_poly.entity_id
_entity_poly.type
_entity_poly.pdbx_seq_one_letter_code
_entity_poly.pdbx_strand_id
1 'polypeptide(L)'
;MRTVTNCYLLNLAVADASISILNAGFTWSYNFYYIWKLGSFYCRFNNMMGITPICASVFTMIVMSIDRYWAIVHPMRRRPGKHSTVAVICLIWVLAILCGIPAFLASKVRFGRDFMKTNTRTAIELSKTAINNINIFPHSEIS
;
A
#
# COMPACT_ATOMS: atom_id res chain seq x y z
N MET A 1 11.54 -13.99 -30.92
CA MET A 1 11.68 -12.51 -30.89
C MET A 1 11.81 -12.03 -29.44
N ARG A 2 13.02 -11.87 -28.90
CA ARG A 2 13.24 -11.28 -27.55
C ARG A 2 13.68 -9.83 -27.70
N THR A 3 12.72 -8.94 -27.88
CA THR A 3 12.97 -7.49 -27.86
C THR A 3 12.93 -6.99 -26.42
N VAL A 4 13.68 -5.92 -26.13
CA VAL A 4 13.76 -5.29 -24.79
C VAL A 4 12.36 -4.92 -24.28
N THR A 5 11.50 -4.42 -25.16
CA THR A 5 10.10 -4.10 -24.85
C THR A 5 9.31 -5.32 -24.37
N ASN A 6 9.53 -6.52 -24.92
CA ASN A 6 8.81 -7.71 -24.49
C ASN A 6 9.17 -8.10 -23.04
N CYS A 7 10.39 -7.77 -22.59
CA CYS A 7 10.79 -7.98 -21.19
C CYS A 7 10.05 -7.01 -20.25
N TYR A 8 9.87 -5.75 -20.65
CA TYR A 8 9.09 -4.78 -19.87
C TYR A 8 7.60 -5.14 -19.82
N LEU A 9 7.03 -5.62 -20.94
CA LEU A 9 5.66 -6.13 -20.98
C LEU A 9 5.47 -7.33 -20.06
N LEU A 10 6.44 -8.25 -20.02
CA LEU A 10 6.41 -9.37 -19.08
C LEU A 10 6.49 -8.88 -17.62
N ASN A 11 7.36 -7.92 -17.30
CA ASN A 11 7.44 -7.34 -15.95
C ASN A 11 6.11 -6.70 -15.54
N LEU A 12 5.46 -5.98 -16.46
CA LEU A 12 4.15 -5.38 -16.24
C LEU A 12 3.08 -6.44 -15.98
N ALA A 13 3.01 -7.48 -16.81
CA ALA A 13 2.08 -8.59 -16.63
C ALA A 13 2.28 -9.31 -15.29
N VAL A 14 3.53 -9.49 -14.87
CA VAL A 14 3.85 -10.08 -13.56
C VAL A 14 3.41 -9.17 -12.41
N ALA A 15 3.64 -7.85 -12.52
CA ALA A 15 3.18 -6.88 -11.53
C ALA A 15 1.65 -6.88 -11.40
N ASP A 16 0.92 -6.81 -12.50
CA ASP A 16 -0.55 -6.81 -12.51
C ASP A 16 -1.13 -8.14 -12.01
N ALA A 17 -0.55 -9.28 -12.43
CA ALA A 17 -0.95 -10.59 -11.92
C ALA A 17 -0.70 -10.71 -10.41
N SER A 18 0.41 -10.15 -9.91
CA SER A 18 0.70 -10.15 -8.47
C SER A 18 -0.34 -9.36 -7.67
N ILE A 19 -0.84 -8.23 -8.20
CA ILE A 19 -1.94 -7.46 -7.58
C ILE A 19 -3.21 -8.30 -7.53
N SER A 20 -3.62 -8.86 -8.67
CA SER A 20 -4.87 -9.61 -8.75
C SER A 20 -4.86 -10.84 -7.83
N ILE A 21 -3.76 -11.58 -7.78
CA ILE A 21 -3.69 -12.80 -6.97
C ILE A 21 -3.53 -12.47 -5.49
N LEU A 22 -2.57 -11.61 -5.14
CA LEU A 22 -2.16 -11.41 -3.74
C LEU A 22 -2.98 -10.35 -3.01
N ASN A 23 -3.50 -9.34 -3.71
CA ASN A 23 -4.35 -8.31 -3.10
C ASN A 23 -5.83 -8.62 -3.32
N ALA A 24 -6.26 -8.75 -4.58
CA ALA A 24 -7.70 -8.92 -4.87
C ALA A 24 -8.22 -10.29 -4.43
N GLY A 25 -7.48 -11.38 -4.66
CA GLY A 25 -7.86 -12.72 -4.22
C GLY A 25 -8.00 -12.86 -2.69
N PHE A 26 -7.08 -12.26 -1.94
CA PHE A 26 -7.13 -12.27 -0.46
C PHE A 26 -8.21 -11.35 0.08
N THR A 27 -8.42 -10.18 -0.53
CA THR A 27 -9.50 -9.26 -0.16
C THR A 27 -10.86 -9.90 -0.40
N TRP A 28 -11.03 -10.64 -1.51
CA TRP A 28 -12.26 -11.39 -1.78
C TRP A 28 -12.51 -12.47 -0.72
N SER A 29 -11.47 -13.23 -0.36
CA SER A 29 -11.55 -14.22 0.71
C SER A 29 -11.92 -13.59 2.06
N TYR A 30 -11.34 -12.43 2.39
CA TYR A 30 -11.69 -11.69 3.60
C TYR A 30 -13.15 -11.24 3.60
N ASN A 31 -13.67 -10.78 2.46
CA ASN A 31 -15.07 -10.34 2.34
C ASN A 31 -16.06 -11.51 2.52
N PHE A 32 -15.70 -12.72 2.07
CA PHE A 32 -16.54 -13.90 2.26
C PHE A 32 -16.61 -14.39 3.71
N TYR A 33 -15.47 -14.41 4.41
CA TYR A 33 -15.39 -14.97 5.76
C TYR A 33 -15.55 -13.94 6.88
N TYR A 34 -15.46 -12.63 6.58
CA TYR A 34 -15.51 -11.50 7.52
C TYR A 34 -14.54 -11.58 8.73
N ILE A 35 -13.59 -12.52 8.73
CA ILE A 35 -12.68 -12.80 9.84
C ILE A 35 -11.25 -12.82 9.30
N TRP A 36 -10.38 -11.98 9.85
CA TRP A 36 -8.96 -11.93 9.49
C TRP A 36 -8.14 -13.00 10.22
N LYS A 37 -7.89 -14.15 9.58
CA LYS A 37 -7.14 -15.28 10.17
C LYS A 37 -5.63 -15.29 9.87
N LEU A 38 -5.16 -14.50 8.90
CA LEU A 38 -3.75 -14.53 8.41
C LEU A 38 -2.74 -13.73 9.28
N GLY A 39 -3.15 -13.22 10.45
CA GLY A 39 -2.26 -12.52 11.38
C GLY A 39 -1.89 -11.08 10.97
N SER A 40 -1.20 -10.36 11.88
CA SER A 40 -0.88 -8.94 11.72
C SER A 40 0.12 -8.67 10.59
N PHE A 41 1.08 -9.58 10.39
CA PHE A 41 2.10 -9.45 9.35
C PHE A 41 1.47 -9.43 7.95
N TYR A 42 0.56 -10.35 7.67
CA TYR A 42 -0.10 -10.44 6.38
C TYR A 42 -1.01 -9.22 6.11
N CYS A 43 -1.59 -8.62 7.15
CA CYS A 43 -2.41 -7.40 7.00
C CYS A 43 -1.57 -6.23 6.48
N ARG A 44 -0.37 -6.04 7.05
CA ARG A 44 0.59 -5.05 6.56
C ARG A 44 1.10 -5.38 5.16
N PHE A 45 1.40 -6.65 4.92
CA PHE A 45 1.87 -7.11 3.61
C PHE A 45 0.82 -6.89 2.51
N ASN A 46 -0.45 -7.20 2.76
CA ASN A 46 -1.55 -6.99 1.81
C ASN A 46 -1.70 -5.51 1.44
N ASN A 47 -1.58 -4.60 2.42
CA ASN A 47 -1.64 -3.16 2.17
C ASN A 47 -0.43 -2.68 1.32
N MET A 48 0.78 -3.14 1.66
CA MET A 48 1.99 -2.85 0.89
C MET A 48 1.92 -3.37 -0.55
N MET A 49 1.46 -4.61 -0.73
CA MET A 49 1.21 -5.24 -2.04
C MET A 49 0.09 -4.58 -2.83
N GLY A 50 -0.72 -3.71 -2.23
CA GLY A 50 -1.68 -2.88 -2.97
C GLY A 50 -1.03 -1.70 -3.69
N ILE A 51 0.07 -1.15 -3.15
CA ILE A 51 0.67 0.09 -3.64
C ILE A 51 1.95 -0.18 -4.43
N THR A 52 2.80 -1.08 -3.94
CA THR A 52 4.10 -1.41 -4.54
C THR A 52 4.00 -1.81 -6.02
N PRO A 53 3.21 -2.82 -6.42
CA PRO A 53 3.10 -3.20 -7.83
C PRO A 53 2.44 -2.12 -8.71
N ILE A 54 1.55 -1.27 -8.19
CA ILE A 54 1.02 -0.11 -8.94
C ILE A 54 2.14 0.86 -9.27
N CYS A 55 2.98 1.21 -8.28
CA CYS A 55 4.16 2.04 -8.52
C CYS A 55 5.11 1.38 -9.53
N ALA A 56 5.34 0.07 -9.42
CA ALA A 56 6.18 -0.67 -10.36
C ALA A 56 5.63 -0.62 -11.80
N SER A 57 4.32 -0.74 -12.00
CA SER A 57 3.66 -0.63 -13.31
C SER A 57 3.83 0.78 -13.91
N VAL A 58 3.63 1.83 -13.11
CA VAL A 58 3.83 3.23 -13.55
C VAL A 58 5.29 3.50 -13.93
N PHE A 59 6.25 3.07 -13.09
CA PHE A 59 7.67 3.21 -13.41
C PHE A 59 8.06 2.43 -14.66
N THR A 60 7.49 1.23 -14.86
CA THR A 60 7.70 0.44 -16.08
C THR A 60 7.17 1.17 -17.33
N MET A 61 5.98 1.79 -17.24
CA MET A 61 5.43 2.60 -18.33
C MET A 61 6.28 3.83 -18.66
N ILE A 62 6.83 4.51 -17.65
CA ILE A 62 7.74 5.65 -17.85
C ILE A 62 8.99 5.19 -18.60
N VAL A 63 9.62 4.10 -18.15
CA VAL A 63 10.81 3.56 -18.81
C VAL A 63 10.52 3.13 -20.24
N MET A 64 9.38 2.45 -20.48
CA MET A 64 8.96 2.07 -21.83
C MET A 64 8.78 3.28 -22.74
N SER A 65 8.19 4.37 -22.21
CA SER A 65 8.01 5.62 -22.95
C SER A 65 9.36 6.25 -23.32
N ILE A 66 10.31 6.26 -22.37
CA ILE A 66 11.67 6.74 -22.60
C ILE A 66 12.39 5.88 -23.65
N ASP A 67 12.35 4.55 -23.52
CA ASP A 67 12.95 3.61 -24.49
C ASP A 67 12.45 3.88 -25.92
N ARG A 68 11.14 4.11 -26.06
CA ARG A 68 10.50 4.41 -27.36
C ARG A 68 10.89 5.78 -27.89
N TYR A 69 10.91 6.80 -27.05
CA TYR A 69 11.36 8.13 -27.42
C TYR A 69 12.82 8.11 -27.91
N TRP A 70 13.71 7.46 -27.16
CA TRP A 70 15.12 7.34 -27.51
C TRP A 70 15.35 6.56 -28.80
N ALA A 71 14.60 5.49 -29.03
CA ALA A 71 14.69 4.70 -30.27
C ALA A 71 14.30 5.51 -31.51
N ILE A 72 13.37 6.48 -31.39
CA ILE A 72 12.94 7.34 -32.49
C ILE A 72 13.97 8.45 -32.74
N VAL A 73 14.46 9.11 -31.69
CA VAL A 73 15.38 10.26 -31.82
C VAL A 73 16.79 9.83 -32.20
N HIS A 74 17.25 8.66 -31.74
CA HIS A 74 18.62 8.18 -31.96
C HIS A 74 18.65 6.80 -32.64
N PRO A 75 18.29 6.71 -33.94
CA PRO A 75 18.15 5.44 -34.65
C PRO A 75 19.47 4.65 -34.79
N MET A 76 20.63 5.31 -34.63
CA MET A 76 21.96 4.70 -34.84
C MET A 76 22.61 4.14 -33.55
N ARG A 77 21.93 4.24 -32.39
CA ARG A 77 22.50 3.79 -31.11
C ARG A 77 22.25 2.30 -30.90
N ARG A 78 23.29 1.56 -30.45
CA ARG A 78 23.18 0.13 -30.13
C ARG A 78 22.07 -0.11 -29.09
N ARG A 79 21.20 -1.09 -29.37
CA ARG A 79 20.13 -1.51 -28.46
C ARG A 79 20.70 -1.88 -27.08
N PRO A 80 20.02 -1.53 -25.99
CA PRO A 80 20.46 -1.90 -24.64
C PRO A 80 20.54 -3.42 -24.50
N GLY A 81 21.62 -3.89 -23.89
CA GLY A 81 21.85 -5.33 -23.65
C GLY A 81 20.94 -5.89 -22.55
N LYS A 82 20.80 -7.23 -22.51
CA LYS A 82 19.96 -7.94 -21.53
C LYS A 82 20.27 -7.56 -20.07
N HIS A 83 21.55 -7.38 -19.75
CA HIS A 83 21.98 -6.97 -18.41
C HIS A 83 21.44 -5.59 -18.00
N SER A 84 21.38 -4.65 -18.95
CA SER A 84 20.82 -3.31 -18.71
C SER A 84 19.32 -3.40 -18.41
N THR A 85 18.58 -4.23 -19.14
CA THR A 85 17.14 -4.42 -18.91
C THR A 85 16.86 -5.02 -17.53
N VAL A 86 17.65 -6.01 -17.11
CA VAL A 86 17.51 -6.61 -15.77
C VAL A 86 17.84 -5.59 -14.68
N ALA A 87 18.92 -4.82 -14.84
CA ALA A 87 19.29 -3.76 -13.89
C ALA A 87 18.17 -2.71 -13.72
N VAL A 88 17.54 -2.31 -14.83
CA VAL A 88 16.40 -1.38 -14.81
C VAL A 88 15.18 -1.99 -14.09
N ILE A 89 14.87 -3.26 -14.33
CA ILE A 89 13.78 -3.95 -13.62
C ILE A 89 14.07 -3.97 -12.12
N CYS A 90 15.28 -4.35 -11.70
CA CYS A 90 15.66 -4.31 -10.29
C CYS A 90 15.51 -2.91 -9.68
N LEU A 91 15.92 -1.86 -10.40
CA LEU A 91 15.74 -0.46 -9.99
C LEU A 91 14.26 -0.10 -9.79
N ILE A 92 13.39 -0.51 -10.72
CA ILE A 92 11.94 -0.29 -10.63
C ILE A 92 11.38 -0.91 -9.35
N TRP A 93 11.75 -2.15 -9.05
CA TRP A 93 11.30 -2.84 -7.84
C TRP A 93 11.80 -2.16 -6.56
N VAL A 94 13.06 -1.72 -6.53
CA VAL A 94 13.61 -0.98 -5.37
C VAL A 94 12.85 0.34 -5.15
N LEU A 95 12.62 1.12 -6.21
CA LEU A 95 11.88 2.38 -6.12
C LEU A 95 10.42 2.16 -5.70
N ALA A 96 9.78 1.11 -6.25
CA ALA A 96 8.41 0.74 -5.88
C ALA A 96 8.27 0.33 -4.41
N ILE A 97 9.27 -0.38 -3.86
CA ILE A 97 9.32 -0.70 -2.43
C ILE A 97 9.51 0.58 -1.61
N LEU A 98 10.41 1.47 -2.04
CA LEU A 98 10.68 2.73 -1.36
C LEU A 98 9.42 3.61 -1.26
N CYS A 99 8.63 3.69 -2.33
CA CYS A 99 7.32 4.36 -2.34
C CYS A 99 6.29 3.66 -1.44
N GLY A 100 6.41 2.35 -1.21
CA GLY A 100 5.57 1.58 -0.30
C GLY A 100 5.91 1.74 1.19
N ILE A 101 7.13 2.19 1.54
CA ILE A 101 7.56 2.41 2.94
C ILE A 101 6.63 3.34 3.72
N PRO A 102 6.24 4.54 3.22
CA PRO A 102 5.33 5.40 3.97
C PRO A 102 3.96 4.74 4.19
N ALA A 103 3.45 3.97 3.23
CA ALA A 103 2.20 3.23 3.40
C ALA A 103 2.33 2.07 4.42
N PHE A 104 3.49 1.42 4.45
CA PHE A 104 3.81 0.39 5.43
C PHE A 104 3.91 0.96 6.86
N LEU A 105 4.52 2.13 7.01
CA LEU A 105 4.64 2.85 8.28
C LEU A 105 3.28 3.43 8.75
N ALA A 106 2.49 3.96 7.81
CA ALA A 106 1.16 4.51 8.08
C ALA A 106 0.13 3.43 8.41
N SER A 107 0.26 2.23 7.84
CA SER A 107 -0.57 1.07 8.16
C SER A 107 -0.32 0.58 9.58
N LYS A 108 -1.05 1.16 10.55
CA LYS A 108 -1.25 0.58 11.88
C LYS A 108 -2.42 -0.38 11.80
N VAL A 109 -2.17 -1.66 12.06
CA VAL A 109 -3.23 -2.67 12.21
C VAL A 109 -4.03 -2.30 13.46
N ARG A 110 -5.18 -1.65 13.27
CA ARG A 110 -6.20 -1.49 14.31
C ARG A 110 -6.81 -2.88 14.55
N PHE A 111 -6.08 -3.77 15.22
CA PHE A 111 -6.69 -4.96 15.83
C PHE A 111 -7.84 -4.46 16.72
N GLY A 112 -8.96 -5.18 16.81
CA GLY A 112 -10.15 -4.78 17.60
C GLY A 112 -9.89 -4.33 19.07
N ARG A 113 -8.68 -4.52 19.60
CA ARG A 113 -8.17 -3.84 20.80
C ARG A 113 -8.13 -2.30 20.71
N ASP A 114 -7.88 -1.70 19.56
CA ASP A 114 -7.87 -0.23 19.42
C ASP A 114 -9.28 0.36 19.34
N PHE A 115 -10.27 -0.40 18.85
CA PHE A 115 -11.67 0.01 18.94
C PHE A 115 -12.14 0.00 20.40
N MET A 116 -11.78 -1.03 21.18
CA MET A 116 -12.00 -1.01 22.63
C MET A 116 -11.22 0.11 23.31
N LYS A 117 -9.94 0.35 22.97
CA LYS A 117 -9.14 1.40 23.62
C LYS A 117 -9.63 2.82 23.27
N THR A 118 -10.10 3.06 22.05
CA THR A 118 -10.75 4.32 21.65
C THR A 118 -12.11 4.46 22.34
N ASN A 119 -12.93 3.42 22.38
CA ASN A 119 -14.25 3.44 23.04
C ASN A 119 -14.12 3.60 24.57
N THR A 120 -13.18 2.92 25.22
CA THR A 120 -12.88 3.10 26.65
C THR A 120 -12.29 4.48 26.94
N ARG A 121 -11.44 5.04 26.06
CA ARG A 121 -10.97 6.43 26.23
C ARG A 121 -12.08 7.45 26.06
N THR A 122 -12.97 7.28 25.08
CA THR A 122 -14.15 8.15 24.94
C THR A 122 -15.12 7.99 26.10
N ALA A 123 -15.36 6.77 26.60
CA ALA A 123 -16.18 6.52 27.78
C ALA A 123 -15.58 7.13 29.07
N ILE A 124 -14.25 7.05 29.25
CA ILE A 124 -13.56 7.68 30.40
C ILE A 124 -13.60 9.21 30.30
N GLU A 125 -13.41 9.79 29.11
CA GLU A 125 -13.49 11.25 28.95
C GLU A 125 -14.93 11.77 29.09
N LEU A 126 -15.93 11.03 28.60
CA LEU A 126 -17.35 11.34 28.85
C LEU A 126 -17.70 11.21 30.34
N SER A 127 -17.19 10.19 31.03
CA SER A 127 -17.38 10.03 32.48
C SER A 127 -16.73 11.16 33.29
N LYS A 128 -15.51 11.56 32.95
CA LYS A 128 -14.85 12.73 33.57
C LYS A 128 -15.61 14.03 33.30
N THR A 129 -16.12 14.21 32.09
CA THR A 129 -16.91 15.40 31.72
C THR A 129 -18.23 15.42 32.49
N ALA A 130 -18.90 14.27 32.65
CA ALA A 130 -20.12 14.16 33.46
C ALA A 130 -19.85 14.43 34.96
N ILE A 131 -18.75 13.93 35.51
CA ILE A 131 -18.36 14.20 36.90
C ILE A 131 -18.02 15.68 37.11
N ASN A 132 -17.31 16.32 36.18
CA ASN A 132 -17.05 17.76 36.25
C ASN A 132 -18.33 18.59 36.13
N ASN A 133 -19.30 18.16 35.32
CA ASN A 133 -20.59 18.86 35.20
C ASN A 133 -21.47 18.69 36.46
N ILE A 134 -21.36 17.56 37.17
CA ILE A 134 -21.99 17.37 38.48
C ILE A 134 -21.36 18.26 39.56
N ASN A 135 -20.02 18.43 39.55
CA ASN A 135 -19.32 19.35 40.45
C ASN A 135 -19.54 20.84 40.12
N ILE A 136 -20.20 21.16 39.00
CA ILE A 136 -20.54 22.53 38.58
C ILE A 136 -22.01 22.88 38.88
N PHE A 137 -22.85 21.94 39.34
CA PHE A 137 -24.16 22.29 39.91
C PHE A 137 -23.96 22.88 41.32
N PRO A 138 -24.10 24.20 41.50
CA PRO A 138 -23.98 24.81 42.81
C PRO A 138 -25.19 24.40 43.64
N HIS A 139 -24.93 24.02 44.86
CA HIS A 139 -25.88 24.07 45.97
C HIS A 139 -26.42 25.52 46.06
N SER A 140 -27.56 25.82 45.42
CA SER A 140 -28.28 27.09 45.65
C SER A 140 -29.78 26.98 45.34
N GLU A 141 -30.45 26.03 45.98
CA GLU A 141 -31.88 26.15 46.33
C GLU A 141 -32.09 25.46 47.68
N ILE A 142 -31.72 26.15 48.77
CA ILE A 142 -32.42 26.12 50.08
C ILE A 142 -32.03 27.42 50.79
N SER A 143 -32.89 28.44 50.69
CA SER A 143 -33.21 29.42 51.73
C SER A 143 -34.25 30.39 51.19
#